data_AF-A0A954U652-F1
#
_entry.id   AF-A0A954U652-F1
#
_cell.length_a   1.000
_cell.length_b   1.000
_cell.length_c   1.000
_cell.angle_alpha   90.00
_cell.angle_beta   90.00
_cell.angle_gamma   90.00
#
_symmetry.space_group_name_H-M   'P 1'
#
loop_
_entity.id
_entity.type
_entity.pdbx_description
1 polymer ?
#
loop_
_entity_poly.entity_id
_entity_poly.type
_entity_poly.pdbx_seq_one_letter_code
_entity_poly.pdbx_strand_id
1 'polypeptide(L)'
;PKTFFETICAARTFIGIETAQMLQARGMAKHVTEQDLIVFDQHGPVNNRLRYPDECARHKLLDLIGDLAVTGVDVVGRITSHRGGHQLNGEMSSALRELFAQQNPPNNIQPLRSPARAA
;
A
#
# COMPACT_ATOMS: atom_id res chain seq x y z
N PRO A 1 15.59 4.48 1.45
CA PRO A 1 15.16 3.39 0.53
C PRO A 1 15.71 1.99 0.85
N LYS A 2 16.99 1.84 1.25
CA LYS A 2 17.65 0.53 1.45
C LYS A 2 16.84 -0.47 2.30
N THR A 3 16.38 -0.05 3.48
CA THR A 3 15.59 -0.91 4.39
C THR A 3 14.34 -1.49 3.74
N PHE A 4 13.63 -0.70 2.93
CA PHE A 4 12.44 -1.16 2.21
C PHE A 4 12.77 -2.33 1.26
N PHE A 5 13.84 -2.20 0.47
CA PHE A 5 14.27 -3.22 -0.48
C PHE A 5 14.76 -4.51 0.20
N GLU A 6 15.43 -4.39 1.34
CA GLU A 6 15.99 -5.55 2.03
C GLU A 6 14.93 -6.29 2.87
N THR A 7 13.95 -5.56 3.40
CA THR A 7 13.09 -6.10 4.46
C THR A 7 11.61 -6.18 4.11
N ILE A 8 11.09 -5.38 3.18
CA ILE A 8 9.64 -5.26 2.95
C ILE A 8 9.23 -5.66 1.53
N CYS A 9 9.95 -5.20 0.50
CA CYS A 9 9.44 -5.25 -0.88
C CYS A 9 9.20 -6.67 -1.43
N ALA A 10 9.88 -7.69 -0.87
CA ALA A 10 9.73 -9.07 -1.31
C ALA A 10 8.63 -9.85 -0.56
N ALA A 11 7.88 -9.23 0.34
CA ALA A 11 6.80 -9.90 1.07
C ALA A 11 5.59 -10.16 0.17
N ARG A 12 5.27 -11.43 -0.08
CA ARG A 12 4.16 -11.83 -0.94
C ARG A 12 2.81 -11.64 -0.26
N THR A 13 1.79 -11.48 -1.11
CA THR A 13 0.41 -11.55 -0.66
C THR A 13 0.05 -12.96 -0.20
N PHE A 14 -1.05 -13.09 0.55
CA PHE A 14 -1.44 -14.35 1.15
C PHE A 14 -2.96 -14.50 1.28
N ILE A 15 -3.44 -15.72 1.13
CA ILE A 15 -4.86 -16.08 1.31
C ILE A 15 -5.00 -17.48 1.94
N GLY A 16 -6.19 -17.80 2.45
CA GLY A 16 -6.54 -19.15 2.88
C GLY A 16 -6.94 -20.05 1.70
N ILE A 17 -6.78 -21.37 1.85
CA ILE A 17 -7.05 -22.36 0.81
C ILE A 17 -8.49 -22.34 0.28
N GLU A 18 -9.47 -22.10 1.15
CA GLU A 18 -10.88 -21.98 0.75
C GLU A 18 -11.09 -20.78 -0.20
N THR A 19 -10.44 -19.65 0.10
CA THR A 19 -10.49 -18.46 -0.77
C THR A 19 -9.77 -18.72 -2.09
N ALA A 20 -8.62 -19.40 -2.06
CA ALA A 20 -7.90 -19.77 -3.27
C ALA A 20 -8.74 -20.63 -4.21
N GLN A 21 -9.36 -21.70 -3.67
CA GLN A 21 -10.23 -22.61 -4.43
C GLN A 21 -11.46 -21.89 -4.99
N MET A 22 -12.09 -21.01 -4.20
CA MET A 22 -13.21 -20.19 -4.67
C MET A 22 -12.80 -19.29 -5.84
N LEU A 23 -11.66 -18.61 -5.74
CA LEU A 23 -11.17 -17.73 -6.81
C LEU A 23 -10.85 -18.52 -8.08
N GLN A 24 -10.21 -19.69 -7.95
CA GLN A 24 -9.93 -20.59 -9.08
C GLN A 24 -11.22 -21.12 -9.74
N ALA A 25 -12.22 -21.51 -8.95
CA ALA A 25 -13.51 -21.98 -9.46
C ALA A 25 -14.26 -20.89 -10.25
N ARG A 26 -14.04 -19.61 -9.90
CA ARG A 26 -14.54 -18.45 -10.66
C ARG A 26 -13.67 -18.08 -11.87
N GLY A 27 -12.61 -18.83 -12.15
CA GLY A 27 -11.68 -18.57 -13.23
C GLY A 27 -10.77 -17.36 -13.01
N MET A 28 -10.60 -16.91 -11.77
CA MET A 28 -9.67 -15.83 -11.40
C MET A 28 -8.28 -16.38 -11.09
N ALA A 29 -7.27 -15.50 -11.05
CA ALA A 29 -5.90 -15.83 -10.63
C ALA A 29 -5.23 -16.98 -11.39
N LYS A 30 -5.61 -17.22 -12.66
CA LYS A 30 -5.10 -18.35 -13.48
C LYS A 30 -3.59 -18.37 -13.72
N HIS A 31 -2.93 -17.22 -13.58
CA HIS A 31 -1.48 -17.08 -13.76
C HIS A 31 -0.71 -16.94 -12.45
N VAL A 32 -1.40 -16.97 -11.30
CA VAL A 32 -0.77 -16.80 -9.99
C VAL A 32 -0.07 -18.10 -9.62
N THR A 33 1.20 -17.99 -9.27
CA THR A 33 2.03 -19.11 -8.85
C THR A 33 2.44 -18.99 -7.39
N GLU A 34 3.07 -20.03 -6.86
CA GLU A 34 3.68 -20.06 -5.53
C GLU A 34 4.77 -18.98 -5.33
N GLN A 35 5.28 -18.40 -6.41
CA GLN A 35 6.23 -17.28 -6.34
C GLN A 35 5.55 -15.93 -6.07
N ASP A 36 4.26 -15.82 -6.37
CA ASP A 36 3.48 -14.57 -6.30
C ASP A 36 2.62 -14.51 -5.03
N LEU A 37 2.12 -15.65 -4.58
CA LEU A 37 1.11 -15.78 -3.53
C LEU A 37 1.45 -16.92 -2.56
N ILE A 38 1.16 -16.70 -1.28
CA ILE A 38 1.17 -17.75 -0.26
C ILE A 38 -0.27 -18.21 -0.02
N VAL A 39 -0.51 -19.50 -0.13
CA VAL A 39 -1.79 -20.10 0.27
C VAL A 39 -1.58 -20.81 1.60
N PHE A 40 -2.44 -20.53 2.57
CA PHE A 40 -2.42 -21.20 3.87
C PHE A 40 -3.54 -22.22 4.00
N ASP A 41 -3.20 -23.39 4.53
CA ASP A 41 -4.15 -24.36 5.09
C ASP A 41 -3.98 -24.48 6.62
N GLN A 42 -4.63 -25.48 7.21
CA GLN A 42 -4.55 -25.75 8.65
C GLN A 42 -3.15 -26.19 9.15
N HIS A 43 -2.25 -26.58 8.24
CA HIS A 43 -0.90 -27.04 8.53
C HIS A 43 0.17 -25.99 8.19
N GLY A 44 -0.17 -24.95 7.44
CA GLY A 44 0.69 -23.82 7.14
C GLY A 44 0.70 -23.44 5.66
N PRO A 45 1.80 -22.84 5.16
CA PRO A 45 1.96 -22.55 3.74
C PRO A 45 1.94 -23.82 2.88
N VAL A 46 1.14 -23.79 1.81
CA VAL A 46 0.98 -24.88 0.85
C VAL A 46 1.96 -24.71 -0.31
N ASN A 47 2.69 -25.78 -0.65
CA ASN A 47 3.65 -25.88 -1.75
C ASN A 47 4.80 -24.85 -1.78
N ASN A 48 4.85 -23.92 -0.83
CA ASN A 48 5.94 -22.95 -0.71
C ASN A 48 6.31 -22.70 0.75
N ARG A 49 7.35 -21.91 0.96
CA ARG A 49 7.83 -21.50 2.30
C ARG A 49 7.79 -19.99 2.40
N LEU A 50 7.68 -19.48 3.61
CA LEU A 50 7.79 -18.04 3.86
C LEU A 50 9.23 -17.57 3.58
N ARG A 51 9.36 -16.42 2.93
CA ARG A 51 10.63 -15.67 2.75
C ARG A 51 11.07 -15.03 4.06
N TYR A 52 10.10 -14.69 4.91
CA TYR A 52 10.32 -14.11 6.23
C TYR A 52 9.43 -14.82 7.27
N PRO A 53 9.89 -15.02 8.52
CA PRO A 53 9.05 -15.61 9.56
C PRO A 53 7.72 -14.86 9.79
N ASP A 54 7.73 -13.55 9.53
CA ASP A 54 6.63 -12.60 9.68
C ASP A 54 6.12 -12.04 8.33
N GLU A 55 6.28 -12.78 7.23
CA GLU A 55 5.98 -12.31 5.85
C GLU A 55 4.57 -11.71 5.70
N CYS A 56 3.55 -12.30 6.35
CA CYS A 56 2.18 -11.76 6.31
C CYS A 56 2.08 -10.35 6.92
N ALA A 57 2.77 -10.09 8.04
CA ALA A 57 2.78 -8.78 8.67
C ALA A 57 3.55 -7.76 7.82
N ARG A 58 4.67 -8.18 7.22
CA ARG A 58 5.44 -7.35 6.28
C ARG A 58 4.64 -6.99 5.04
N HIS A 59 3.86 -7.93 4.51
CA HIS A 59 2.96 -7.66 3.39
C HIS A 59 1.89 -6.63 3.77
N LYS A 60 1.33 -6.69 4.99
CA LYS A 60 0.41 -5.64 5.46
C LYS A 60 1.06 -4.27 5.65
N LEU A 61 2.34 -4.23 6.03
CA LEU A 61 3.10 -2.98 5.99
C LEU A 61 3.35 -2.51 4.55
N LEU A 62 3.63 -3.42 3.61
CA LEU A 62 3.78 -3.11 2.19
C LEU A 62 2.48 -2.54 1.60
N ASP A 63 1.33 -3.14 1.90
CA ASP A 63 -0.01 -2.64 1.54
C ASP A 63 -0.20 -1.21 2.03
N LEU A 64 0.08 -0.95 3.32
CA LEU A 64 -0.04 0.38 3.92
C LEU A 64 0.86 1.42 3.24
N ILE A 65 2.12 1.07 2.94
CA ILE A 65 3.03 1.96 2.22
C ILE A 65 2.47 2.30 0.84
N GLY A 66 1.95 1.30 0.12
CA GLY A 66 1.34 1.49 -1.19
C GLY A 66 0.09 2.38 -1.13
N ASP A 67 -0.84 2.09 -0.22
CA ASP A 67 -2.09 2.84 -0.07
C ASP A 67 -1.86 4.31 0.31
N LEU A 68 -0.83 4.59 1.14
CA LEU A 68 -0.44 5.95 1.48
C LEU A 68 0.25 6.67 0.32
N ALA A 69 0.99 5.95 -0.53
CA ALA A 69 1.62 6.55 -1.69
C ALA A 69 0.59 7.08 -2.71
N VAL A 70 -0.63 6.52 -2.74
CA VAL A 70 -1.74 7.01 -3.59
C VAL A 70 -2.23 8.41 -3.19
N THR A 71 -1.95 8.87 -1.95
CA THR A 71 -2.38 10.20 -1.47
C THR A 71 -1.80 11.36 -2.28
N GLY A 72 -0.62 11.17 -2.88
CA GLY A 72 0.14 12.23 -3.54
C GLY A 72 0.74 13.26 -2.59
N VAL A 73 0.77 12.99 -1.27
CA VAL A 73 1.40 13.86 -0.26
C VAL A 73 2.52 13.11 0.45
N ASP A 74 3.60 13.82 0.76
CA ASP A 74 4.70 13.25 1.55
C ASP A 74 4.31 13.19 3.03
N VAL A 75 4.21 11.98 3.57
CA VAL A 75 3.89 11.73 4.97
C VAL A 75 5.17 11.59 5.78
N VAL A 76 5.44 12.55 6.65
CA VAL A 76 6.57 12.50 7.59
C VAL A 76 6.05 12.32 9.00
N GLY A 77 6.27 11.14 9.57
CA GLY A 77 5.84 10.83 10.93
C GLY A 77 5.91 9.35 11.28
N ARG A 78 5.35 9.01 12.45
CA ARG A 78 5.23 7.62 12.91
C ARG A 78 3.80 7.14 12.69
N ILE A 79 3.65 6.10 11.88
CA ILE A 79 2.36 5.46 11.61
C ILE A 79 2.25 4.18 12.43
N THR A 80 1.10 3.99 13.09
CA THR A 80 0.78 2.77 13.81
C THR A 80 -0.54 2.24 13.29
N SER A 81 -0.56 0.97 12.90
CA SER A 81 -1.76 0.31 12.37
C SER A 81 -2.04 -0.95 13.16
N HIS A 82 -3.27 -1.10 13.64
CA HIS A 82 -3.72 -2.27 14.38
C HIS A 82 -4.79 -2.98 13.56
N ARG A 83 -4.45 -4.14 13.00
CA ARG A 83 -5.34 -4.93 12.11
C ARG A 83 -5.89 -4.09 10.94
N GLY A 84 -5.07 -3.16 10.42
CA GLY A 84 -5.44 -2.33 9.28
C GLY A 84 -5.53 -3.14 7.97
N GLY A 85 -6.13 -2.50 6.97
CA GLY A 85 -6.26 -3.01 5.62
C GLY A 85 -6.65 -1.87 4.67
N HIS A 86 -6.80 -2.17 3.38
CA HIS A 86 -6.96 -1.15 2.33
C HIS A 86 -8.07 -0.13 2.61
N GLN A 87 -9.20 -0.55 3.19
CA GLN A 87 -10.28 0.38 3.54
C GLN A 87 -9.81 1.44 4.55
N LEU A 88 -9.29 1.01 5.71
CA LEU A 88 -8.81 1.93 6.74
C LEU A 88 -7.62 2.78 6.25
N ASN A 89 -6.73 2.17 5.47
CA ASN A 89 -5.61 2.88 4.87
C ASN A 89 -6.10 3.96 3.90
N GLY A 90 -7.13 3.67 3.09
CA GLY A 90 -7.75 4.63 2.16
C GLY A 90 -8.47 5.78 2.87
N GLU A 91 -9.15 5.49 3.98
CA GLU A 91 -9.76 6.51 4.85
C GLU A 91 -8.69 7.44 5.43
N MET A 92 -7.59 6.87 5.96
CA MET A 92 -6.44 7.63 6.43
C MET A 92 -5.83 8.48 5.30
N SER A 93 -5.64 7.90 4.13
CA SER A 93 -5.12 8.58 2.94
C SER A 93 -5.97 9.79 2.54
N SER A 94 -7.29 9.64 2.56
CA SER A 94 -8.24 10.71 2.25
C SER A 94 -8.16 11.84 3.28
N ALA A 95 -8.16 11.48 4.57
CA ALA A 95 -8.04 12.45 5.67
C ALA A 95 -6.71 13.23 5.61
N LEU A 96 -5.58 12.55 5.33
CA LEU A 96 -4.28 13.21 5.18
C LEU A 96 -4.26 14.21 4.03
N ARG A 97 -4.86 13.85 2.89
CA ARG A 97 -4.96 14.74 1.73
C ARG A 97 -5.81 15.98 2.02
N GLU A 98 -6.92 15.82 2.74
CA GLU A 98 -7.78 16.92 3.17
C GLU A 98 -7.04 17.85 4.14
N LEU A 99 -6.35 17.30 5.14
CA LEU A 99 -5.52 18.07 6.08
C LEU A 99 -4.42 18.85 5.35
N PHE A 100 -3.74 18.22 4.39
CA PHE A 100 -2.72 18.88 3.59
C PHE A 100 -3.29 20.05 2.77
N ALA A 101 -4.46 19.88 2.15
CA ALA A 101 -5.12 20.92 1.37
C ALA A 101 -5.59 22.10 2.23
N GLN A 102 -6.02 21.85 3.47
CA GLN A 102 -6.37 22.90 4.44
C GLN A 102 -5.15 23.72 4.87
N GLN A 103 -4.00 23.06 5.03
CA GLN A 103 -2.74 23.72 5.39
C GLN A 103 -2.08 24.45 4.20
N ASN A 104 -2.32 23.97 2.97
CA ASN A 104 -1.77 24.53 1.74
C ASN A 104 -2.92 24.87 0.76
N PRO A 105 -3.76 25.85 1.09
CA PRO A 105 -4.84 26.25 0.20
C PRO A 105 -4.26 26.72 -1.15
N PRO A 106 -4.92 26.43 -2.29
CA PRO A 106 -4.40 26.71 -3.63
C PRO A 106 -4.23 28.20 -3.98
N ASN A 107 -4.31 29.10 -3.00
CA ASN A 107 -4.42 30.54 -3.20
C ASN A 107 -3.10 31.31 -3.07
N ASN A 108 -1.94 30.68 -3.26
CA ASN A 108 -0.68 31.39 -3.44
C ASN A 108 -0.27 31.53 -4.92
N ILE A 109 -1.27 31.76 -5.79
CA ILE A 109 -1.02 32.32 -7.11
C ILE A 109 -0.83 33.82 -6.88
N GLN A 110 0.42 34.27 -6.68
CA GLN A 110 0.70 35.68 -6.92
C GLN A 110 0.27 35.96 -8.37
N PRO A 111 -0.59 36.97 -8.62
CA PRO A 111 -0.88 37.35 -9.98
C PRO A 111 0.46 37.61 -10.68
N LEU A 112 0.67 36.99 -11.84
CA LEU A 112 1.79 37.30 -12.71
C LEU A 112 1.87 38.82 -12.79
N ARG A 113 2.92 39.41 -12.20
CA ARG A 113 3.15 40.85 -12.32
C ARG A 113 3.12 41.14 -13.81
N SER A 114 2.17 41.98 -14.22
CA SER A 114 2.07 42.46 -15.59
C SER A 114 3.45 42.95 -16.02
N PRO A 115 3.92 42.62 -17.25
CA PRO A 115 5.18 43.14 -17.71
C PRO A 115 5.08 44.66 -17.66
N ALA A 116 5.94 45.28 -16.86
CA ALA A 116 6.11 46.71 -16.84
C ALA A 116 6.31 47.13 -18.30
N ARG A 117 5.40 47.99 -18.81
CA ARG A 117 5.59 48.64 -20.10
C ARG A 117 6.96 49.33 -20.03
N ALA A 118 7.93 48.79 -20.75
CA ALA A 118 9.15 49.50 -21.06
C ALA A 118 8.75 50.74 -21.88
N ALA A 119 9.15 51.91 -21.36
CA ALA A 119 9.02 53.19 -22.01
C ALA A 119 9.94 53.28 -23.24
#